data_AF-A0A7C5SJI4-F1
#
_entry.id   AF-A0A7C5SJI4-F1
#
_cell.length_a   1.000
_cell.length_b   1.000
_cell.length_c   1.000
_cell.angle_alpha   90.00
_cell.angle_beta   90.00
_cell.angle_gamma   90.00
#
_symmetry.space_group_name_H-M   'P 1'
#
loop_
_entity.id
_entity.type
_entity.pdbx_description
1 polymer ?
#
loop_
_entity_poly.entity_id
_entity_poly.type
_entity_poly.pdbx_seq_one_letter_code
_entity_poly.pdbx_strand_id
1 'polypeptide(L)'
;MRDAYRHGSMPHRDPQVERLLRRLEEAPPEPREVHPAALDDEALLDACTWKRGRDGGPGGQHRNKVETTVYIEHNGTGISAKAGERRTVRENKRVALRRLRLALATHHRVGVPRGECRSALWRSRVRGGRIVLSTSHRDFPAMLAEALDVIGACGYDMKRASTRLGCSATQLARLVKEHPPAWAALNEARAGRGMRPLH
;
A
#
# COMPACT_ATOMS: atom_id res chain seq x y z
N MET A 1 25.31 53.56 32.80
CA MET A 1 24.14 53.91 31.96
C MET A 1 24.07 52.87 30.85
N ARG A 2 23.54 51.65 31.04
CA ARG A 2 22.14 51.20 31.16
C ARG A 2 21.18 51.74 30.08
N ASP A 3 20.77 50.81 29.22
CA ASP A 3 19.49 50.62 28.50
C ASP A 3 18.97 51.67 27.51
N ALA A 4 18.80 51.22 26.24
CA ALA A 4 17.55 51.38 25.49
C ALA A 4 17.55 50.59 24.15
N TYR A 5 17.58 49.25 24.20
CA TYR A 5 16.92 48.45 23.15
C TYR A 5 15.45 48.35 23.55
N ARG A 6 14.59 49.23 23.04
CA ARG A 6 13.16 49.19 23.33
C ARG A 6 12.36 49.51 22.07
N HIS A 7 11.49 48.56 21.72
CA HIS A 7 10.33 48.68 20.83
C HIS A 7 10.57 48.49 19.32
N GLY A 8 11.02 47.30 18.93
CA GLY A 8 10.55 46.70 17.69
C GLY A 8 9.25 45.95 17.98
N SER A 9 8.10 46.56 17.71
CA SER A 9 6.80 45.89 17.79
C SER A 9 6.83 44.60 16.98
N MET A 10 6.64 43.47 17.65
CA MET A 10 6.32 42.20 16.98
C MET A 10 5.10 42.45 16.08
N PRO A 11 5.12 42.06 14.79
CA PRO A 11 3.97 42.25 13.93
C PRO A 11 2.78 41.49 14.54
N HIS A 12 1.68 42.22 14.75
CA HIS A 12 0.41 41.67 15.22
C HIS A 12 0.00 40.55 14.26
N ARG A 13 0.18 39.28 14.67
CA ARG A 13 -0.31 38.15 13.88
C ARG A 13 -1.81 38.33 13.73
N ASP A 14 -2.26 38.43 12.49
CA ASP A 14 -3.66 38.57 12.14
C ASP A 14 -4.50 37.50 12.86
N PRO A 15 -5.46 37.88 13.73
CA PRO A 15 -6.31 36.94 14.45
C PRO A 15 -7.14 36.03 13.54
N GLN A 16 -7.33 36.39 12.26
CA GLN A 16 -7.92 35.53 11.25
C GLN A 16 -6.93 34.44 10.79
N VAL A 17 -5.65 34.80 10.59
CA VAL A 17 -4.58 33.84 10.30
C VAL A 17 -4.38 32.90 11.49
N GLU A 18 -4.42 33.40 12.72
CA GLU A 18 -4.24 32.58 13.92
C GLU A 18 -5.42 31.61 14.13
N ARG A 19 -6.67 32.05 13.87
CA ARG A 19 -7.84 31.17 13.84
C ARG A 19 -7.79 30.16 12.70
N LEU A 20 -7.29 30.54 11.53
CA LEU A 20 -7.13 29.62 10.40
C LEU A 20 -6.06 28.56 10.69
N LEU A 21 -4.90 28.97 11.24
CA LEU A 21 -3.84 28.05 11.67
C LEU A 21 -4.36 27.09 12.76
N ARG A 22 -5.08 27.61 13.76
CA ARG A 22 -5.69 26.79 14.80
C ARG A 22 -6.73 25.82 14.24
N ARG A 23 -7.57 26.25 13.28
CA ARG A 23 -8.50 25.35 12.57
C ARG A 23 -7.79 24.29 11.73
N LEU A 24 -6.64 24.62 11.12
CA LEU A 24 -5.82 23.67 10.37
C LEU A 24 -5.11 22.68 11.31
N GLU A 25 -4.75 23.09 12.53
CA GLU A 25 -4.18 22.24 13.57
C GLU A 25 -5.23 21.36 14.26
N GLU A 26 -6.45 21.87 14.46
CA GLU A 26 -7.59 21.20 15.09
C GLU A 26 -8.44 20.38 14.11
N ALA A 27 -8.18 20.47 12.80
CA ALA A 27 -8.92 19.70 11.79
C ALA A 27 -8.76 18.20 12.07
N PRO A 28 -9.87 17.43 12.13
CA PRO A 28 -9.78 15.99 12.32
C PRO A 28 -8.92 15.38 11.21
N PRO A 29 -8.05 14.40 11.53
CA PRO A 29 -7.18 13.81 10.53
C PRO A 29 -8.03 13.27 9.39
N GLU A 30 -7.74 13.69 8.16
CA GLU A 30 -8.48 13.21 7.00
C GLU A 30 -8.45 11.67 6.98
N PRO A 31 -9.60 11.02 6.79
CA PRO A 31 -9.68 9.58 6.83
C PRO A 31 -8.83 9.00 5.70
N ARG A 32 -7.96 8.04 6.03
CA ARG A 32 -7.21 7.30 5.02
C ARG A 32 -8.17 6.50 4.15
N GLU A 33 -8.08 6.69 2.84
CA GLU A 33 -8.78 5.84 1.89
C GLU A 33 -8.33 4.38 2.02
N VAL A 34 -9.29 3.46 2.09
CA VAL A 34 -9.00 2.03 2.27
C VAL A 34 -8.58 1.44 0.94
N HIS A 35 -7.32 1.01 0.85
CA HIS A 35 -6.81 0.35 -0.34
C HIS A 35 -7.54 -0.99 -0.57
N PRO A 36 -7.97 -1.35 -1.81
CA PRO A 36 -8.69 -2.61 -2.09
C PRO A 36 -7.97 -3.88 -1.59
N ALA A 37 -6.64 -3.91 -1.64
CA ALA A 37 -5.83 -5.01 -1.10
C ALA A 37 -5.98 -5.22 0.43
N ALA A 38 -6.50 -4.24 1.17
CA ALA A 38 -6.74 -4.30 2.61
C ALA A 38 -8.16 -4.74 3.00
N LEU A 39 -9.10 -4.80 2.06
CA LEU A 39 -10.47 -5.24 2.31
C LEU A 39 -10.53 -6.68 2.83
N ASP A 40 -11.63 -7.09 3.46
CA ASP A 40 -11.88 -8.52 3.68
C ASP A 40 -12.09 -9.26 2.35
N ASP A 41 -12.21 -10.59 2.40
CA ASP A 41 -12.29 -11.39 1.18
C ASP A 41 -13.64 -11.24 0.46
N GLU A 42 -14.72 -11.02 1.22
CA GLU A 42 -16.07 -10.86 0.68
C GLU A 42 -16.19 -9.50 0.00
N ALA A 43 -15.85 -8.42 0.71
CA ALA A 43 -15.86 -7.06 0.18
C ALA A 43 -14.96 -6.89 -1.05
N LEU A 44 -13.77 -7.53 -1.08
CA LEU A 44 -12.93 -7.49 -2.27
C LEU A 44 -13.57 -8.25 -3.44
N LEU A 45 -14.16 -9.42 -3.18
CA LEU A 45 -14.80 -10.21 -4.23
C LEU A 45 -16.04 -9.53 -4.82
N ASP A 46 -16.80 -8.79 -4.01
CA ASP A 46 -17.96 -8.01 -4.46
C ASP A 46 -17.55 -6.89 -5.44
N ALA A 47 -16.34 -6.35 -5.29
CA ALA A 47 -15.74 -5.39 -6.21
C ALA A 47 -15.07 -6.04 -7.45
N CYS A 48 -15.17 -7.36 -7.61
CA CYS A 48 -14.50 -8.10 -8.67
C CYS A 48 -15.48 -8.85 -9.58
N THR A 49 -15.11 -8.92 -10.86
CA THR A 49 -15.68 -9.92 -11.77
C THR A 49 -14.77 -11.15 -11.76
N TRP A 50 -15.35 -12.36 -11.69
CA TRP A 50 -14.55 -13.58 -11.78
C TRP A 50 -15.25 -14.65 -12.63
N LYS A 51 -14.42 -15.47 -13.29
CA LYS A 51 -14.88 -16.58 -14.13
C LYS A 51 -14.00 -17.81 -13.97
N ARG A 52 -14.55 -18.96 -14.34
CA ARG A 52 -13.80 -20.22 -14.49
C ARG A 52 -13.29 -20.36 -15.92
N GLY A 53 -12.24 -21.12 -16.10
CA GLY A 53 -11.72 -21.46 -17.43
C GLY A 53 -10.84 -22.70 -17.40
N ARG A 54 -10.14 -22.92 -18.51
CA ARG A 54 -9.23 -24.05 -18.71
C ARG A 54 -7.81 -23.54 -18.83
N ASP A 55 -6.86 -24.22 -18.19
CA ASP A 55 -5.43 -23.96 -18.40
C ASP A 55 -5.02 -24.50 -19.78
N GLY A 56 -4.75 -23.59 -20.73
CA GLY A 56 -4.29 -23.93 -22.08
C GLY A 56 -2.79 -24.25 -22.15
N GLY A 57 -2.29 -25.13 -21.28
CA GLY A 57 -0.89 -25.56 -21.29
C GLY A 57 -0.70 -26.94 -21.94
N PRO A 58 0.46 -27.24 -22.57
CA PRO A 58 0.77 -28.58 -23.09
C PRO A 58 0.92 -29.55 -21.92
N GLY A 59 -0.16 -30.25 -21.56
CA GLY A 59 -0.20 -31.25 -20.51
C GLY A 59 -1.17 -32.36 -20.89
N GLY A 60 -0.80 -33.61 -20.64
CA GLY A 60 -1.48 -34.81 -21.12
C GLY A 60 -2.97 -34.91 -20.79
N GLN A 61 -3.64 -35.87 -21.45
CA GLN A 61 -5.10 -36.04 -21.55
C GLN A 61 -5.90 -35.94 -20.24
N HIS A 62 -5.29 -36.15 -19.07
CA HIS A 62 -5.95 -36.03 -17.77
C HIS A 62 -6.00 -34.59 -17.20
N ARG A 63 -5.08 -33.70 -17.61
CA ARG A 63 -4.99 -32.31 -17.11
C ARG A 63 -5.97 -31.35 -17.80
N ASN A 64 -6.47 -31.72 -18.98
CA ASN A 64 -7.24 -30.83 -19.86
C ASN A 64 -8.77 -30.87 -19.68
N LYS A 65 -9.31 -31.66 -18.74
CA LYS A 65 -10.77 -31.90 -18.67
C LYS A 65 -11.54 -31.07 -17.65
N VAL A 66 -10.90 -30.48 -16.64
CA VAL A 66 -11.62 -29.81 -15.54
C VAL A 66 -11.40 -28.30 -15.57
N GLU A 67 -12.48 -27.53 -15.64
CA GLU A 67 -12.50 -26.06 -15.60
C GLU A 67 -12.21 -25.52 -14.19
N THR A 68 -11.05 -25.87 -13.63
CA THR A 68 -10.65 -25.47 -12.28
C THR A 68 -9.92 -24.14 -12.24
N THR A 69 -9.46 -23.63 -13.38
CA THR A 69 -8.77 -22.33 -13.46
C THR A 69 -9.73 -21.20 -13.12
N VAL A 70 -9.29 -20.28 -12.27
CA VAL A 70 -10.04 -19.09 -11.86
C VAL A 70 -9.33 -17.85 -12.39
N TYR A 71 -10.10 -16.96 -13.00
CA TYR A 71 -9.69 -15.62 -13.41
C TYR A 71 -10.50 -14.62 -12.58
N ILE A 72 -9.83 -13.65 -11.95
CA ILE A 72 -10.47 -12.59 -11.16
C ILE A 72 -9.92 -11.24 -11.64
N GLU A 73 -10.80 -10.28 -11.81
CA GLU A 73 -10.47 -8.91 -12.20
C GLU A 73 -11.17 -7.94 -11.25
N HIS A 74 -10.42 -6.96 -10.73
CA HIS A 74 -10.97 -5.91 -9.90
C HIS A 74 -11.56 -4.80 -10.78
N ASN A 75 -12.88 -4.61 -10.70
CA ASN A 75 -13.63 -3.78 -11.65
C ASN A 75 -13.19 -2.32 -11.64
N GLY A 76 -12.86 -1.77 -10.46
CA GLY A 76 -12.47 -0.36 -10.34
C GLY A 76 -11.07 -0.02 -10.85
N THR A 77 -10.20 -1.03 -11.05
CA THR A 77 -8.80 -0.79 -11.46
C THR A 77 -8.39 -1.53 -12.72
N GLY A 78 -9.17 -2.50 -13.19
CA GLY A 78 -8.83 -3.39 -14.31
C GLY A 78 -7.69 -4.37 -14.01
N ILE A 79 -7.15 -4.38 -12.79
CA ILE A 79 -6.07 -5.29 -12.41
C ILE A 79 -6.65 -6.70 -12.26
N SER A 80 -6.01 -7.68 -12.89
CA SER A 80 -6.47 -9.06 -12.91
C SER A 80 -5.41 -10.04 -12.40
N ALA A 81 -5.89 -11.20 -11.97
CA ALA A 81 -5.06 -12.33 -11.58
C ALA A 81 -5.74 -13.65 -11.97
N LYS A 82 -4.93 -14.70 -12.13
CA LYS A 82 -5.43 -16.06 -12.38
C LYS A 82 -4.72 -17.11 -11.53
N ALA A 83 -5.37 -18.24 -11.32
CA ALA A 83 -4.79 -19.42 -10.71
C ALA A 83 -5.46 -20.70 -11.23
N GLY A 84 -4.65 -21.71 -11.54
CA GLY A 84 -5.09 -23.01 -12.08
C GLY A 84 -4.28 -24.20 -11.53
N GLU A 85 -3.38 -23.95 -10.58
CA GLU A 85 -2.42 -24.93 -10.11
C GLU A 85 -2.99 -25.94 -9.10
N ARG A 86 -4.17 -25.67 -8.53
CA ARG A 86 -4.83 -26.52 -7.54
C ARG A 86 -5.92 -27.37 -8.18
N ARG A 87 -6.26 -28.46 -7.48
CA ARG A 87 -7.23 -29.46 -7.94
C ARG A 87 -8.67 -28.96 -7.85
N THR A 88 -8.94 -27.97 -7.01
CA THR A 88 -10.30 -27.44 -6.81
C THR A 88 -10.41 -25.96 -7.17
N VAL A 89 -11.58 -25.56 -7.68
CA VAL A 89 -11.92 -24.15 -7.96
C VAL A 89 -11.80 -23.31 -6.69
N ARG A 90 -12.20 -23.84 -5.52
CA ARG A 90 -12.15 -23.11 -4.24
C ARG A 90 -10.71 -22.75 -3.85
N GLU A 91 -9.78 -23.68 -3.98
CA GLU A 91 -8.37 -23.43 -3.70
C GLU A 91 -7.75 -22.47 -4.72
N ASN A 92 -8.06 -22.67 -6.01
CA ASN A 92 -7.63 -21.74 -7.07
C ASN A 92 -8.19 -20.33 -6.84
N LYS A 93 -9.44 -20.18 -6.41
CA LYS A 93 -10.04 -18.88 -6.07
C LYS A 93 -9.27 -18.19 -4.95
N ARG A 94 -8.88 -18.91 -3.90
CA ARG A 94 -8.04 -18.35 -2.81
C ARG A 94 -6.67 -17.90 -3.31
N VAL A 95 -6.02 -18.69 -4.17
CA VAL A 95 -4.71 -18.34 -4.75
C VAL A 95 -4.84 -17.13 -5.68
N ALA A 96 -5.84 -17.10 -6.55
CA ALA A 96 -6.12 -15.99 -7.46
C ALA A 96 -6.42 -14.70 -6.69
N LEU A 97 -7.23 -14.77 -5.63
CA LEU A 97 -7.55 -13.62 -4.78
C LEU A 97 -6.28 -13.07 -4.10
N ARG A 98 -5.43 -13.93 -3.56
CA ARG A 98 -4.15 -13.51 -2.97
C ARG A 98 -3.24 -12.84 -4.01
N ARG A 99 -3.14 -13.40 -5.22
CA ARG A 99 -2.38 -12.80 -6.32
C ARG A 99 -2.94 -11.45 -6.74
N LEU A 100 -4.27 -11.34 -6.82
CA LEU A 100 -4.95 -10.08 -7.10
C LEU A 100 -4.61 -9.02 -6.05
N ARG A 101 -4.66 -9.35 -4.76
CA ARG A 101 -4.27 -8.43 -3.68
C ARG A 101 -2.82 -7.94 -3.83
N LEU A 102 -1.88 -8.81 -4.18
CA LEU A 102 -0.48 -8.45 -4.41
C LEU A 102 -0.32 -7.55 -5.64
N ALA A 103 -1.05 -7.84 -6.72
CA ALA A 103 -1.04 -7.02 -7.94
C ALA A 103 -1.65 -5.63 -7.67
N LEU A 104 -2.78 -5.57 -6.96
CA LEU A 104 -3.39 -4.32 -6.49
C LEU A 104 -2.40 -3.53 -5.63
N ALA A 105 -1.80 -4.15 -4.62
CA ALA A 105 -0.79 -3.51 -3.77
C ALA A 105 0.39 -2.95 -4.59
N THR A 106 0.78 -3.65 -5.66
CA THR A 106 1.91 -3.24 -6.49
C THR A 106 1.58 -2.07 -7.41
N HIS A 107 0.41 -2.09 -8.05
CA HIS A 107 0.12 -1.22 -9.19
C HIS A 107 -0.97 -0.16 -8.95
N HIS A 108 -1.74 -0.27 -7.87
CA HIS A 108 -2.75 0.71 -7.51
C HIS A 108 -2.29 1.54 -6.30
N ARG A 109 -2.59 2.83 -6.30
CA ARG A 109 -2.25 3.75 -5.21
C ARG A 109 -3.50 4.51 -4.79
N VAL A 110 -3.66 4.71 -3.49
CA VAL A 110 -4.74 5.52 -2.90
C VAL A 110 -4.19 6.77 -2.23
N GLY A 111 -5.08 7.72 -1.93
CA GLY A 111 -4.71 8.96 -1.23
C GLY A 111 -4.10 8.69 0.15
N VAL A 112 -3.00 9.39 0.46
CA VAL A 112 -2.36 9.33 1.79
C VAL A 112 -2.57 10.66 2.52
N PRO A 113 -3.30 10.67 3.65
CA PRO A 113 -3.51 11.88 4.45
C PRO A 113 -2.19 12.53 4.86
N ARG A 114 -2.15 13.85 5.04
CA ARG A 114 -0.91 14.55 5.49
C ARG A 114 -0.54 14.24 6.95
N GLY A 115 -1.55 14.01 7.80
CA GLY A 115 -1.39 13.69 9.22
C GLY A 115 -1.05 12.23 9.49
N GLU A 116 -1.69 11.63 10.51
CA GLU A 116 -1.57 10.20 10.81
C GLU A 116 -2.02 9.38 9.60
N CYS A 117 -1.07 8.70 8.96
CA CYS A 117 -1.31 7.93 7.76
C CYS A 117 -1.34 6.42 8.00
N ARG A 118 -1.02 5.98 9.22
CA ARG A 118 -0.88 4.55 9.55
C ARG A 118 -2.22 3.94 9.90
N SER A 119 -2.58 2.87 9.20
CA SER A 119 -3.77 2.09 9.51
C SER A 119 -3.66 1.43 10.90
N ALA A 120 -4.80 1.00 11.44
CA ALA A 120 -4.81 0.18 12.66
C ALA A 120 -3.99 -1.11 12.49
N LEU A 121 -4.08 -1.74 11.31
CA LEU A 121 -3.31 -2.93 10.96
C LEU A 121 -1.80 -2.62 11.00
N TRP A 122 -1.34 -1.56 10.33
CA TRP A 122 0.07 -1.18 10.33
C TRP A 122 0.60 -0.98 11.75
N ARG A 123 -0.12 -0.21 12.58
CA ARG A 123 0.26 0.04 13.97
C ARG A 123 0.34 -1.25 14.79
N SER A 124 -0.55 -2.22 14.55
CA SER A 124 -0.51 -3.52 15.24
C SER A 124 0.71 -4.39 14.86
N ARG A 125 1.25 -4.19 13.65
CA ARG A 125 2.36 -4.98 13.08
C ARG A 125 3.72 -4.32 13.23
N VAL A 126 3.78 -3.05 13.65
CA VAL A 126 5.03 -2.33 13.88
C VAL A 126 5.29 -2.12 15.37
N ARG A 127 6.40 -2.64 15.88
CA ARG A 127 6.81 -2.52 17.28
C ARG A 127 8.26 -2.05 17.37
N GLY A 128 8.51 -0.93 18.05
CA GLY A 128 9.86 -0.37 18.19
C GLY A 128 10.57 -0.14 16.85
N GLY A 129 9.83 0.27 15.81
CA GLY A 129 10.35 0.49 14.46
C GLY A 129 10.59 -0.77 13.62
N ARG A 130 10.26 -1.96 14.13
CA ARG A 130 10.37 -3.25 13.42
C ARG A 130 9.02 -3.71 12.89
N ILE A 131 8.99 -4.19 11.66
CA ILE A 131 7.79 -4.76 11.03
C ILE A 131 7.78 -6.26 11.34
N VAL A 132 6.71 -6.75 11.99
CA VAL A 132 6.55 -8.14 12.41
C VAL A 132 5.44 -8.79 11.61
N LEU A 133 5.81 -9.36 10.46
CA LEU A 133 4.87 -9.99 9.53
C LEU A 133 5.58 -11.02 8.66
N SER A 134 4.99 -12.20 8.49
CA SER A 134 5.46 -13.17 7.51
C SER A 134 4.82 -12.90 6.14
N THR A 135 5.55 -13.22 5.07
CA THR A 135 5.06 -13.02 3.70
C THR A 135 3.81 -13.83 3.41
N SER A 136 3.70 -15.05 3.93
CA SER A 136 2.54 -15.93 3.77
C SER A 136 1.28 -15.45 4.51
N HIS A 137 1.39 -14.48 5.41
CA HIS A 137 0.26 -13.97 6.18
C HIS A 137 -0.79 -13.32 5.27
N ARG A 138 -2.07 -13.37 5.68
CA ARG A 138 -3.20 -12.72 4.98
C ARG A 138 -2.96 -11.22 4.81
N ASP A 139 -2.50 -10.57 5.87
CA ASP A 139 -2.27 -9.13 5.96
C ASP A 139 -1.08 -8.60 5.14
N PHE A 140 -0.22 -9.48 4.60
CA PHE A 140 0.98 -9.05 3.88
C PHE A 140 0.68 -8.12 2.69
N PRO A 141 -0.27 -8.43 1.78
CA PRO A 141 -0.61 -7.52 0.68
C PRO A 141 -1.16 -6.17 1.16
N ALA A 142 -1.91 -6.14 2.26
CA ALA A 142 -2.44 -4.90 2.83
C ALA A 142 -1.32 -4.01 3.36
N MET A 143 -0.38 -4.60 4.09
CA MET A 143 0.83 -3.91 4.57
C MET A 143 1.71 -3.44 3.41
N LEU A 144 1.89 -4.27 2.39
CA LEU A 144 2.65 -3.89 1.19
C LEU A 144 2.01 -2.70 0.46
N ALA A 145 0.69 -2.71 0.30
CA ALA A 145 -0.05 -1.61 -0.33
C ALA A 145 0.14 -0.31 0.46
N GLU A 146 -0.09 -0.34 1.78
CA GLU A 146 0.06 0.83 2.63
C GLU A 146 1.48 1.41 2.60
N ALA A 147 2.50 0.54 2.63
CA ALA A 147 3.89 0.94 2.48
C ALA A 147 4.11 1.68 1.15
N LEU A 148 3.63 1.10 0.04
CA LEU A 148 3.83 1.66 -1.29
C LEU A 148 3.03 2.94 -1.55
N ASP A 149 1.84 3.08 -0.96
CA ASP A 149 1.07 4.32 -0.96
C ASP A 149 1.87 5.45 -0.30
N VAL A 150 2.39 5.21 0.91
CA VAL A 150 3.16 6.22 1.65
C VAL A 150 4.50 6.52 0.96
N ILE A 151 5.16 5.52 0.39
CA ILE A 151 6.35 5.73 -0.44
C ILE A 151 6.01 6.63 -1.64
N GLY A 152 4.92 6.34 -2.35
CA GLY A 152 4.46 7.16 -3.48
C GLY A 152 4.15 8.61 -3.08
N ALA A 153 3.41 8.79 -1.99
CA ALA A 153 3.06 10.11 -1.45
C ALA A 153 4.29 10.92 -0.96
N CYS A 154 5.37 10.23 -0.58
CA CYS A 154 6.65 10.84 -0.22
C CYS A 154 7.58 11.05 -1.43
N GLY A 155 7.09 10.92 -2.66
CA GLY A 155 7.91 11.09 -3.86
C GLY A 155 8.98 10.00 -3.99
N TYR A 156 8.71 8.80 -3.48
CA TYR A 156 9.60 7.65 -3.49
C TYR A 156 10.88 7.80 -2.62
N ASP A 157 10.91 8.79 -1.72
CA ASP A 157 11.95 8.94 -0.69
C ASP A 157 11.69 7.96 0.46
N MET A 158 12.55 6.93 0.55
CA MET A 158 12.44 5.88 1.57
C MET A 158 12.63 6.38 3.00
N LYS A 159 13.49 7.40 3.20
CA LYS A 159 13.74 7.95 4.53
C LYS A 159 12.48 8.65 5.02
N ARG A 160 11.93 9.57 4.20
CA ARG A 160 10.68 10.27 4.51
C ARG A 160 9.53 9.30 4.74
N ALA A 161 9.35 8.32 3.87
CA ALA A 161 8.30 7.31 4.00
C ALA A 161 8.43 6.50 5.29
N SER A 162 9.64 6.03 5.63
CA SER A 162 9.87 5.24 6.85
C SER A 162 9.60 6.03 8.13
N THR A 163 9.95 7.32 8.16
CA THR A 163 9.62 8.21 9.28
C THR A 163 8.11 8.32 9.46
N ARG A 164 7.36 8.54 8.37
CA ARG A 164 5.89 8.61 8.43
C ARG A 164 5.24 7.31 8.87
N LEU A 165 5.80 6.18 8.46
CA LEU A 165 5.33 4.84 8.83
C LEU A 165 5.79 4.40 10.23
N GLY A 166 6.66 5.16 10.90
CA GLY A 166 7.20 4.80 12.22
C GLY A 166 8.03 3.52 12.21
N CYS A 167 8.71 3.20 11.11
CA CYS A 167 9.61 2.06 10.99
C CYS A 167 10.98 2.51 10.46
N SER A 168 12.00 1.64 10.53
CA SER A 168 13.29 1.96 9.88
C SER A 168 13.22 1.84 8.36
N ALA A 169 14.01 2.63 7.64
CA ALA A 169 14.10 2.56 6.17
C ALA A 169 14.52 1.16 5.68
N THR A 170 15.39 0.48 6.42
CA THR A 170 15.80 -0.90 6.14
C THR A 170 14.65 -1.89 6.29
N GLN A 171 13.81 -1.75 7.31
CA GLN A 171 12.63 -2.61 7.49
C GLN A 171 11.61 -2.36 6.39
N LEU A 172 11.38 -1.10 6.02
CA LEU A 172 10.50 -0.73 4.91
C LEU A 172 10.99 -1.32 3.58
N ALA A 173 12.28 -1.18 3.27
CA ALA A 173 12.87 -1.76 2.07
C ALA A 173 12.74 -3.29 2.07
N ARG A 174 13.01 -3.94 3.21
CA ARG A 174 12.86 -5.40 3.36
C ARG A 174 11.43 -5.85 3.08
N LEU A 175 10.42 -5.18 3.66
CA LEU A 175 9.01 -5.49 3.44
C LEU A 175 8.66 -5.50 1.94
N VAL A 176 9.10 -4.49 1.19
CA VAL A 176 8.82 -4.40 -0.26
C VAL A 176 9.59 -5.48 -1.03
N LYS A 177 10.84 -5.76 -0.65
CA LYS A 177 11.71 -6.75 -1.30
C LYS A 177 11.18 -8.19 -1.17
N GLU A 178 10.38 -8.50 -0.15
CA GLU A 178 9.67 -9.77 -0.02
C GLU A 178 8.70 -10.07 -1.18
N HIS A 179 8.29 -9.05 -1.95
CA HIS A 179 7.52 -9.22 -3.17
C HIS A 179 8.30 -8.64 -4.37
N PRO A 180 9.06 -9.48 -5.12
CA PRO A 180 9.93 -9.00 -6.20
C PRO A 180 9.25 -8.11 -7.26
N PRO A 181 8.00 -8.36 -7.71
CA PRO A 181 7.30 -7.44 -8.62
C PRO A 181 7.11 -6.03 -8.03
N ALA A 182 6.80 -5.92 -6.73
CA ALA A 182 6.70 -4.62 -6.06
C ALA A 182 8.06 -3.93 -5.94
N TRP A 183 9.12 -4.68 -5.66
CA TRP A 183 10.47 -4.14 -5.63
C TRP A 183 10.92 -3.60 -6.99
N ALA A 184 10.64 -4.35 -8.06
CA ALA A 184 10.91 -3.93 -9.43
C ALA A 184 10.15 -2.65 -9.77
N ALA A 185 8.84 -2.61 -9.52
CA ALA A 185 8.00 -1.44 -9.77
C ALA A 185 8.45 -0.20 -8.96
N LEU A 186 8.88 -0.38 -7.71
CA LEU A 186 9.46 0.69 -6.90
C LEU A 186 10.74 1.24 -7.54
N ASN A 187 11.65 0.37 -7.96
CA ASN A 187 12.91 0.80 -8.58
C ASN A 187 12.69 1.46 -9.95
N GLU A 188 11.74 0.97 -10.74
CA GLU A 188 11.34 1.60 -12.00
C GLU A 188 10.79 3.01 -11.75
N ALA A 189 9.89 3.17 -10.78
CA ALA A 189 9.34 4.47 -10.42
C ALA A 189 10.40 5.45 -9.89
N ARG A 190 11.42 4.94 -9.18
CA ARG A 190 12.58 5.73 -8.73
C ARG A 190 13.48 6.14 -9.90
N ALA A 191 13.78 5.22 -10.81
CA ALA A 191 14.60 5.47 -11.99
C ALA A 191 13.95 6.53 -12.90
N GLY A 192 12.63 6.43 -13.13
CA GLY A 192 11.86 7.45 -13.88
C GLY A 192 11.86 8.84 -13.24
N ARG A 193 12.34 8.97 -12.00
CA ARG A 193 12.50 10.25 -11.26
C ARG A 193 13.96 10.65 -11.09
N GLY A 194 14.89 10.01 -11.80
CA GLY A 194 16.33 10.25 -11.70
C GLY A 194 16.95 9.81 -10.37
N MET A 195 16.24 9.01 -9.57
CA MET A 195 16.74 8.49 -8.30
C MET A 195 17.51 7.19 -8.52
N ARG A 196 18.54 6.96 -7.69
CA ARG A 196 19.28 5.68 -7.71
C ARG A 196 18.35 4.51 -7.31
N PRO A 197 18.47 3.34 -7.95
CA PRO A 197 17.75 2.16 -7.53
C PRO A 197 18.15 1.74 -6.11
N LEU A 198 17.25 1.05 -5.44
CA LEU A 198 17.49 0.41 -4.16
C LEU A 198 18.06 -1.01 -4.41
N HIS A 199 19.00 -1.43 -3.55
CA HIS A 199 19.68 -2.73 -3.61
C HIS A 199 19.17 -3.69 -2.54
#